data_AF-K7K3Q3-F1
#
_entry.id   AF-K7K3Q3-F1
#
_cell.length_a   1.000
_cell.length_b   1.000
_cell.length_c   1.000
_cell.angle_alpha   90.00
_cell.angle_beta   90.00
_cell.angle_gamma   90.00
#
_symmetry.space_group_name_H-M   'P 1'
#
loop_
_entity.id
_entity.type
_entity.pdbx_description
1 polymer ?
#
loop_
_entity_poly.entity_id
_entity_poly.type
_entity_poly.pdbx_seq_one_letter_code
_entity_poly.pdbx_strand_id
1 'polypeptide(L)'
;MALSDTSTPTSCQEEKGSDCDSPIESNVCDDLSLTKERTFDLKPVSPNSSGQGLPYAPEGWPNPSDVWGWKVLKRTSNAGHFCDRHLYLPKSLQISSHKRQSFRTKRDVERYIESNFPNMGIEAFFGLFSWKIPATKKTPRKVKSLETEEAGNATEQIGTKLKRKIQICSQPTRKSSKLLHLRPHIVPDQDANIVIDLCDQDDEEARVDSTENSKGISDSEEGSAMQTAVEKDPKAINVLENLDTLENSPDHATLDNEIIQYCKKKLSFLLDVDFPSLLSCNDVVVEVATLASQIRKDPTLSVEQLAQVKLVEQLPLVSEAFLEAKGDIEEADKFLGVLEAKKRKVLSLKNDYKEKVAQRESEMDRNTLAIQEIDDQIRQLQSKRSELSAALESMQKGKVELTSGEAGVANSILSLVGEINHGLSEKSKWEMKKANSARRVAEIQKKFINIRGLKF
;
A
#
# COMPACT_ATOMS: atom_id res chain seq x y z
N MET A 1 10.02 -7.31 42.23
CA MET A 1 10.13 -8.44 41.28
C MET A 1 10.70 -7.86 40.00
N ALA A 2 12.04 -7.77 39.87
CA ALA A 2 12.92 -8.78 39.29
C ALA A 2 12.44 -9.14 37.86
N LEU A 3 13.16 -8.84 36.77
CA LEU A 3 14.54 -9.21 36.50
C LEU A 3 15.23 -8.17 35.58
N SER A 4 16.48 -7.86 35.93
CA SER A 4 17.48 -7.24 35.06
C SER A 4 18.19 -8.35 34.31
N ASP A 5 18.50 -8.19 33.02
CA ASP A 5 19.65 -8.87 32.43
C ASP A 5 20.37 -7.98 31.43
N THR A 6 21.68 -7.94 31.65
CA THR A 6 22.68 -7.11 30.98
C THR A 6 23.43 -8.06 30.05
N SER A 7 23.63 -7.70 28.79
CA SER A 7 24.56 -8.41 27.92
C SER A 7 25.34 -7.44 27.05
N THR A 8 26.64 -7.48 27.30
CA THR A 8 27.77 -6.75 26.73
C THR A 8 27.95 -7.05 25.23
N PRO A 9 28.37 -6.09 24.38
CA PRO A 9 28.72 -6.38 23.00
C PRO A 9 30.20 -6.76 22.89
N THR A 10 30.46 -7.87 22.21
CA THR A 10 31.78 -8.44 21.93
C THR A 10 32.38 -7.88 20.64
N SER A 11 33.61 -7.39 20.79
CA SER A 11 34.78 -7.48 19.89
C SER A 11 34.63 -7.26 18.38
N CYS A 12 35.31 -6.21 17.89
CA CYS A 12 35.64 -6.01 16.49
C CYS A 12 36.79 -6.94 16.06
N GLN A 13 36.61 -7.73 15.01
CA GLN A 13 37.72 -8.32 14.25
C GLN A 13 37.96 -7.53 12.97
N GLU A 14 39.23 -7.15 12.78
CA GLU A 14 39.81 -6.68 11.53
C GLU A 14 39.93 -7.86 10.56
N GLU A 15 39.26 -7.80 9.42
CA GLU A 15 39.50 -8.70 8.29
C GLU A 15 39.70 -7.85 7.02
N LYS A 16 40.99 -7.78 6.67
CA LYS A 16 41.63 -7.83 5.35
C LYS A 16 41.00 -7.10 4.16
N GLY A 17 41.88 -6.34 3.50
CA GLY A 17 41.64 -5.64 2.25
C GLY A 17 41.22 -6.56 1.11
N SER A 18 40.30 -6.05 0.30
CA SER A 18 39.92 -6.62 -0.98
C SER A 18 40.37 -5.65 -2.06
N ASP A 19 41.28 -6.14 -2.91
CA ASP A 19 41.74 -5.52 -4.14
C ASP A 19 40.56 -5.19 -5.06
N CYS A 20 40.64 -4.05 -5.73
CA CYS A 20 39.75 -3.65 -6.81
C CYS A 20 40.61 -3.37 -8.04
N ASP A 21 40.83 -4.37 -8.89
CA ASP A 21 41.29 -4.18 -10.26
C ASP A 21 40.89 -5.41 -11.11
N SER A 22 39.94 -5.21 -12.03
CA SER A 22 39.95 -5.72 -13.42
C SER A 22 38.53 -5.67 -14.03
N PRO A 23 38.37 -5.13 -15.25
CA PRO A 23 37.10 -5.13 -15.97
C PRO A 23 36.96 -6.39 -16.84
N ILE A 24 35.76 -6.94 -16.94
CA ILE A 24 35.40 -7.94 -17.96
C ILE A 24 34.36 -7.30 -18.89
N GLU A 25 34.81 -6.96 -20.10
CA GLU A 25 33.98 -6.75 -21.28
C GLU A 25 33.57 -8.11 -21.87
N SER A 26 32.30 -8.21 -22.27
CA SER A 26 31.70 -9.07 -23.31
C SER A 26 30.29 -9.45 -22.86
N ASN A 27 29.25 -9.52 -23.67
CA ASN A 27 28.92 -9.01 -24.98
C ASN A 27 27.41 -9.31 -25.13
N VAL A 28 26.68 -8.42 -25.80
CA VAL A 28 25.43 -8.70 -26.53
C VAL A 28 24.16 -8.94 -25.67
N CYS A 29 23.37 -7.87 -25.51
CA CYS A 29 21.95 -7.92 -25.83
C CYS A 29 21.50 -6.48 -26.15
N ASP A 30 21.27 -6.22 -27.43
CA ASP A 30 20.76 -4.97 -27.98
C ASP A 30 19.29 -4.79 -27.57
N ASP A 31 18.96 -3.74 -26.82
CA ASP A 31 17.87 -2.79 -27.10
C ASP A 31 17.81 -1.75 -25.96
N LEU A 32 17.56 -0.47 -26.28
CA LEU A 32 17.45 0.69 -25.40
C LEU A 32 18.77 1.36 -24.93
N SER A 33 19.49 1.93 -25.89
CA SER A 33 20.43 3.04 -25.64
C SER A 33 19.68 4.28 -25.09
N LEU A 34 19.72 4.51 -23.77
CA LEU A 34 19.40 5.81 -23.18
C LEU A 34 20.31 6.16 -21.99
N THR A 35 21.62 5.94 -22.13
CA THR A 35 22.64 6.51 -21.25
C THR A 35 22.96 7.96 -21.66
N LYS A 36 22.01 8.87 -21.43
CA LYS A 36 22.35 10.31 -21.28
C LYS A 36 22.68 10.52 -19.81
N GLU A 37 23.95 10.37 -19.46
CA GLU A 37 24.47 10.95 -18.22
C GLU A 37 24.08 12.42 -18.22
N ARG A 38 23.20 12.84 -17.30
CA ARG A 38 23.10 14.27 -16.97
C ARG A 38 24.49 14.67 -16.53
N THR A 39 25.16 15.50 -17.33
CA THR A 39 26.49 15.99 -17.05
C THR A 39 26.41 16.91 -15.84
N PHE A 40 26.47 16.34 -14.65
CA PHE A 40 26.58 17.09 -13.42
C PHE A 40 28.00 17.65 -13.33
N ASP A 41 28.15 18.95 -13.07
CA ASP A 41 29.45 19.54 -12.76
C ASP A 41 29.92 19.05 -11.38
N LEU A 42 30.61 17.90 -11.34
CA LEU A 42 31.06 17.25 -10.12
C LEU A 42 32.24 18.01 -9.49
N LYS A 43 31.98 18.81 -8.47
CA LYS A 43 33.00 19.54 -7.70
C LYS A 43 33.70 18.63 -6.68
N PRO A 44 35.03 18.46 -6.73
CA PRO A 44 35.75 17.64 -5.76
C PRO A 44 35.48 18.07 -4.31
N VAL A 45 35.26 17.10 -3.42
CA VAL A 45 34.95 17.36 -2.01
C VAL A 45 36.09 16.91 -1.09
N SER A 46 36.20 17.56 0.07
CA SER A 46 37.22 17.21 1.06
C SER A 46 36.84 15.94 1.86
N PRO A 47 37.79 15.17 2.39
CA PRO A 47 37.47 14.01 3.22
C PRO A 47 36.62 14.38 4.45
N ASN A 48 35.67 13.52 4.81
CA ASN A 48 34.67 13.75 5.88
C ASN A 48 33.62 14.82 5.59
N SER A 49 33.55 15.32 4.34
CA SER A 49 32.48 16.23 3.94
C SER A 49 31.13 15.52 3.91
N SER A 50 30.08 16.27 4.20
CA SER A 50 28.70 15.86 4.03
C SER A 50 27.91 16.96 3.35
N GLY A 51 26.87 16.58 2.64
CA GLY A 51 25.94 17.51 2.01
C GLY A 51 24.56 16.90 1.85
N GLN A 52 23.71 17.62 1.15
CA GLN A 52 22.35 17.22 0.85
C GLN A 52 22.10 17.48 -0.64
N GLY A 53 21.33 16.59 -1.25
CA GLY A 53 20.85 16.75 -2.61
C GLY A 53 21.93 16.69 -3.70
N LEU A 54 21.60 17.28 -4.84
CA LEU A 54 22.38 17.21 -6.07
C LEU A 54 23.75 17.90 -5.91
N PRO A 55 24.79 17.43 -6.61
CA PRO A 55 24.79 16.35 -7.59
C PRO A 55 25.02 14.95 -6.98
N TYR A 56 25.15 14.82 -5.65
CA TYR A 56 25.67 13.61 -4.99
C TYR A 56 24.63 12.79 -4.22
N ALA A 57 23.39 13.28 -4.14
CA ALA A 57 22.21 12.57 -3.64
C ALA A 57 20.95 13.05 -4.40
N PRO A 58 19.88 12.24 -4.48
CA PRO A 58 18.67 12.65 -5.17
C PRO A 58 17.91 13.75 -4.42
N GLU A 59 17.21 14.59 -5.20
CA GLU A 59 16.29 15.63 -4.73
C GLU A 59 14.91 15.41 -5.37
N GLY A 60 13.85 15.71 -4.63
CA GLY A 60 12.47 15.63 -5.11
C GLY A 60 11.96 14.21 -5.32
N TRP A 61 12.63 13.20 -4.75
CA TRP A 61 12.23 11.79 -4.87
C TRP A 61 12.31 11.07 -3.52
N PRO A 62 11.31 10.25 -3.13
CA PRO A 62 10.06 9.97 -3.86
C PRO A 62 9.05 11.12 -3.82
N ASN A 63 9.13 12.01 -2.81
CA ASN A 63 8.26 13.19 -2.74
C ASN A 63 8.98 14.46 -3.21
N PRO A 64 8.27 15.45 -3.78
CA PRO A 64 8.89 16.69 -4.27
C PRO A 64 9.69 17.50 -3.23
N SER A 65 9.43 17.31 -1.94
CA SER A 65 10.11 17.98 -0.82
C SER A 65 11.28 17.17 -0.24
N ASP A 66 11.54 15.97 -0.76
CA ASP A 66 12.54 15.07 -0.21
C ASP A 66 13.94 15.43 -0.70
N VAL A 67 14.87 15.60 0.25
CA VAL A 67 16.28 15.85 -0.04
C VAL A 67 17.11 14.80 0.68
N TRP A 68 17.77 13.94 -0.10
CA TRP A 68 18.63 12.90 0.46
C TRP A 68 19.96 13.49 0.92
N GLY A 69 20.54 12.91 1.97
CA GLY A 69 21.85 13.30 2.45
C GLY A 69 22.97 12.44 1.86
N TRP A 70 24.17 12.98 1.75
CA TRP A 70 25.36 12.20 1.43
C TRP A 70 26.52 12.56 2.38
N LYS A 71 27.40 11.61 2.62
CA LYS A 71 28.66 11.83 3.36
C LYS A 71 29.76 10.96 2.77
N VAL A 72 30.95 11.52 2.66
CA VAL A 72 32.15 10.77 2.29
C VAL A 72 33.03 10.56 3.51
N LEU A 73 33.69 9.41 3.58
CA LEU A 73 34.72 9.12 4.58
C LEU A 73 36.11 9.42 3.99
N LYS A 74 37.17 8.81 4.54
CA LYS A 74 38.56 9.19 4.22
C LYS A 74 39.16 8.43 3.03
N ARG A 75 38.69 7.22 2.71
CA ARG A 75 39.30 6.35 1.70
C ARG A 75 38.94 6.81 0.29
N THR A 76 39.96 6.94 -0.55
CA THR A 76 39.85 7.33 -1.96
C THR A 76 40.48 6.26 -2.85
N SER A 77 39.88 5.99 -4.00
CA SER A 77 40.45 5.12 -5.03
C SER A 77 41.59 5.82 -5.77
N ASN A 78 42.40 5.03 -6.48
CA ASN A 78 43.47 5.54 -7.36
C ASN A 78 42.91 6.45 -8.47
N ALA A 79 41.63 6.26 -8.85
CA ALA A 79 40.91 7.11 -9.80
C ALA A 79 40.44 8.45 -9.22
N GLY A 80 40.75 8.77 -7.95
CA GLY A 80 40.43 10.06 -7.33
C GLY A 80 38.99 10.21 -6.82
N HIS A 81 38.30 9.11 -6.52
CA HIS A 81 36.93 9.12 -5.99
C HIS A 81 36.88 8.53 -4.58
N PHE A 82 35.92 8.93 -3.74
CA PHE A 82 35.73 8.29 -2.44
C PHE A 82 35.14 6.88 -2.59
N CYS A 83 35.78 5.88 -1.96
CA CYS A 83 35.26 4.51 -1.92
C CYS A 83 34.12 4.39 -0.89
N ASP A 84 34.29 5.05 0.24
CA ASP A 84 33.38 4.98 1.37
C ASP A 84 32.42 6.17 1.33
N ARG A 85 31.32 6.04 0.58
CA ARG A 85 30.26 7.04 0.52
C ARG A 85 29.00 6.51 1.18
N HIS A 86 28.36 7.33 1.99
CA HIS A 86 27.08 7.03 2.63
C HIS A 86 25.98 7.88 2.02
N LEU A 87 24.80 7.27 1.84
CA LEU A 87 23.57 7.95 1.46
C LEU A 87 22.59 7.89 2.64
N TYR A 88 21.90 8.99 2.94
CA TYR A 88 20.97 9.10 4.07
C TYR A 88 19.57 9.37 3.56
N LEU A 89 18.59 8.66 4.13
CA LEU A 89 17.18 8.88 3.80
C LEU A 89 16.72 10.30 4.14
N PRO A 90 15.83 10.90 3.32
CA PRO A 90 15.14 12.14 3.66
C PRO A 90 14.27 11.94 4.92
N LYS A 91 13.92 13.03 5.59
CA LYS A 91 13.18 12.98 6.87
C LYS A 91 11.81 12.29 6.74
N SER A 92 11.14 12.43 5.60
CA SER A 92 9.85 11.81 5.27
C SER A 92 9.89 10.28 5.27
N LEU A 93 11.03 9.68 4.96
CA LEU A 93 11.22 8.23 4.90
C LEU A 93 11.84 7.63 6.16
N GLN A 94 12.16 8.46 7.16
CA GLN A 94 12.71 7.98 8.42
C GLN A 94 11.59 7.49 9.34
N ILE A 95 11.49 6.18 9.52
CA ILE A 95 10.48 5.53 10.39
C ILE A 95 10.63 5.97 11.86
N SER A 96 11.87 6.27 12.30
CA SER A 96 12.15 6.73 13.66
C SER A 96 12.92 8.04 13.64
N SER A 97 12.46 9.00 14.42
CA SER A 97 13.08 10.33 14.56
C SER A 97 14.53 10.29 15.09
N HIS A 98 14.98 9.16 15.64
CA HIS A 98 16.24 9.08 16.38
C HIS A 98 17.40 8.46 15.58
N LYS A 99 17.14 7.71 14.50
CA LYS A 99 18.21 7.06 13.75
C LYS A 99 18.08 7.36 12.26
N ARG A 100 18.95 8.25 11.76
CA ARG A 100 19.10 8.48 10.33
C ARG A 100 19.60 7.20 9.68
N GLN A 101 18.71 6.49 8.99
CA GLN A 101 19.08 5.32 8.22
C GLN A 101 20.08 5.75 7.12
N SER A 102 21.22 5.05 7.08
CA SER A 102 22.32 5.35 6.18
C SER A 102 22.73 4.09 5.42
N PHE A 103 22.85 4.20 4.11
CA PHE A 103 23.30 3.13 3.23
C PHE A 103 24.77 3.32 2.91
N ARG A 104 25.59 2.28 3.10
CA ARG A 104 27.05 2.36 2.90
C ARG A 104 27.49 1.90 1.53
N THR A 105 26.73 1.00 0.90
CA THR A 105 27.05 0.42 -0.41
C THR A 105 25.95 0.71 -1.42
N LYS A 106 26.27 0.65 -2.71
CA LYS A 106 25.27 0.76 -3.79
C LYS A 106 24.19 -0.32 -3.65
N ARG A 107 24.62 -1.54 -3.30
CA ARG A 107 23.77 -2.72 -3.08
C ARG A 107 22.78 -2.59 -1.92
N ASP A 108 23.13 -1.84 -0.87
CA ASP A 108 22.21 -1.56 0.24
C ASP A 108 21.08 -0.61 -0.20
N VAL A 109 21.41 0.33 -1.09
CA VAL A 109 20.41 1.24 -1.67
C VAL A 109 19.52 0.47 -2.65
N GLU A 110 20.09 -0.37 -3.51
CA GLU A 110 19.33 -1.23 -4.44
C GLU A 110 18.27 -2.05 -3.70
N ARG A 111 18.68 -2.83 -2.68
CA ARG A 111 17.75 -3.61 -1.85
C ARG A 111 16.67 -2.78 -1.18
N TYR A 112 17.00 -1.56 -0.74
CA TYR A 112 16.03 -0.66 -0.13
C TYR A 112 15.00 -0.17 -1.14
N ILE A 113 15.43 0.22 -2.34
CA ILE A 113 14.54 0.72 -3.40
C ILE A 113 13.63 -0.41 -3.90
N GLU A 114 14.16 -1.60 -4.15
CA GLU A 114 13.36 -2.77 -4.55
C GLU A 114 12.29 -3.12 -3.49
N SER A 115 12.64 -3.05 -2.21
CA SER A 115 11.73 -3.40 -1.12
C SER A 115 10.67 -2.34 -0.81
N ASN A 116 10.97 -1.04 -0.98
CA ASN A 116 10.06 0.05 -0.54
C ASN A 116 9.38 0.76 -1.72
N PHE A 117 9.99 0.72 -2.90
CA PHE A 117 9.52 1.38 -4.12
C PHE A 117 9.69 0.46 -5.33
N PRO A 118 8.98 -0.69 -5.38
CA PRO A 118 9.15 -1.70 -6.43
C PRO A 118 8.87 -1.18 -7.85
N ASN A 119 8.11 -0.09 -7.96
CA ASN A 119 7.82 0.57 -9.24
C ASN A 119 8.98 1.47 -9.74
N MET A 120 10.01 1.70 -8.93
CA MET A 120 11.15 2.53 -9.29
C MET A 120 12.25 1.68 -9.94
N GLY A 121 12.52 1.92 -11.21
CA GLY A 121 13.66 1.31 -11.89
C GLY A 121 14.97 1.69 -11.19
N ILE A 122 15.79 0.70 -10.85
CA ILE A 122 17.06 0.90 -10.12
C ILE A 122 18.02 1.82 -10.88
N GLU A 123 18.14 1.61 -12.19
CA GLU A 123 18.93 2.49 -13.06
C GLU A 123 18.32 3.90 -13.16
N ALA A 124 17.00 4.02 -13.17
CA ALA A 124 16.33 5.31 -13.13
C ALA A 124 16.64 6.07 -11.83
N PHE A 125 16.70 5.37 -10.69
CA PHE A 125 17.06 5.95 -9.39
C PHE A 125 18.51 6.44 -9.37
N PHE A 126 19.46 5.61 -9.81
CA PHE A 126 20.86 6.04 -9.91
C PHE A 126 21.12 7.04 -11.02
N GLY A 127 20.22 7.19 -11.99
CA GLY A 127 20.23 8.26 -12.98
C GLY A 127 19.84 9.64 -12.42
N LEU A 128 19.25 9.70 -11.22
CA LEU A 128 18.87 10.98 -10.60
C LEU A 128 20.06 11.81 -10.10
N PHE A 129 21.22 11.18 -9.87
CA PHE A 129 22.38 11.81 -9.23
C PHE A 129 23.67 11.03 -9.51
N SER A 130 24.85 11.60 -9.22
CA SER A 130 26.10 10.86 -9.36
C SER A 130 26.41 10.00 -8.13
N TRP A 131 26.65 8.70 -8.37
CA TRP A 131 27.11 7.80 -7.30
C TRP A 131 28.57 8.07 -6.90
N LYS A 132 29.42 8.43 -7.86
CA LYS A 132 30.86 8.66 -7.64
C LYS A 132 31.11 10.10 -7.20
N ILE A 133 31.74 10.28 -6.05
CA ILE A 133 32.08 11.60 -5.51
C ILE A 133 33.59 11.84 -5.65
N PRO A 134 34.05 12.81 -6.47
CA PRO A 134 35.46 13.11 -6.64
C PRO A 134 36.09 13.67 -5.36
N ALA A 135 37.32 13.28 -5.05
CA ALA A 135 38.08 13.75 -3.90
C ALA A 135 38.98 14.94 -4.26
N THR A 136 39.12 15.88 -3.33
CA THR A 136 40.16 16.91 -3.48
C THR A 136 41.54 16.26 -3.40
N LYS A 137 42.40 16.51 -4.40
CA LYS A 137 43.78 16.03 -4.41
C LYS A 137 44.50 16.60 -3.18
N LYS A 138 44.84 15.75 -2.20
CA LYS A 138 45.71 16.14 -1.09
C LYS A 138 47.12 16.32 -1.64
N THR A 139 47.61 17.55 -1.69
CA THR A 139 49.04 17.80 -1.79
C THR A 139 49.72 17.32 -0.51
N PRO A 140 50.78 16.50 -0.56
CA PRO A 140 51.53 16.12 0.63
C PRO A 140 52.16 17.37 1.24
N ARG A 141 51.76 17.71 2.48
CA ARG A 141 52.25 18.86 3.24
C ARG A 141 53.73 18.63 3.58
N LYS A 142 54.61 19.40 2.94
CA LYS A 142 56.03 19.48 3.27
C LYS A 142 56.18 20.10 4.64
N VAL A 143 56.87 19.39 5.54
CA VAL A 143 57.22 19.78 6.90
C VAL A 143 58.44 20.72 6.83
N LYS A 144 58.41 21.87 7.53
CA LYS A 144 59.58 22.62 8.04
C LYS A 144 59.09 23.79 8.93
N SER A 145 59.25 23.58 10.25
CA SER A 145 59.87 24.45 11.29
C SER A 145 60.40 25.82 10.83
N LEU A 146 60.58 26.89 11.61
CA LEU A 146 60.35 27.38 12.99
C LEU A 146 60.90 28.84 12.92
N GLU A 147 60.47 29.75 13.80
CA GLU A 147 61.20 30.98 14.23
C GLU A 147 61.39 32.12 13.18
N THR A 148 61.46 33.42 13.47
CA THR A 148 61.29 34.27 14.66
C THR A 148 61.35 35.73 14.17
N GLU A 149 60.43 36.55 14.70
CA GLU A 149 60.50 37.98 15.02
C GLU A 149 60.63 39.16 14.02
N GLU A 150 59.89 40.20 14.44
CA GLU A 150 60.13 41.66 14.42
C GLU A 150 59.50 42.56 13.33
N ALA A 151 58.66 43.45 13.88
CA ALA A 151 58.40 44.85 13.54
C ALA A 151 57.59 45.21 12.28
N GLY A 152 56.43 45.86 12.49
CA GLY A 152 55.80 46.63 11.42
C GLY A 152 54.32 46.98 11.52
N ASN A 153 53.93 47.70 12.58
CA ASN A 153 52.98 48.81 12.56
C ASN A 153 51.51 48.65 12.07
N ALA A 154 50.62 49.16 12.95
CA ALA A 154 49.41 49.92 12.67
C ALA A 154 48.08 49.23 12.27
N THR A 155 47.13 49.45 13.18
CA THR A 155 45.72 49.83 12.98
C THR A 155 44.67 48.77 13.31
N GLU A 156 44.02 49.02 14.45
CA GLU A 156 42.75 48.45 14.88
C GLU A 156 41.67 48.60 13.80
N GLN A 157 40.94 47.52 13.53
CA GLN A 157 39.50 47.66 13.36
C GLN A 157 38.73 46.36 13.67
N ILE A 158 37.76 46.58 14.53
CA ILE A 158 36.74 45.73 15.11
C ILE A 158 35.87 45.05 14.03
N GLY A 159 35.67 43.74 14.19
CA GLY A 159 34.34 43.12 14.17
C GLY A 159 33.72 42.74 12.83
N THR A 160 33.60 41.43 12.58
CA THR A 160 32.43 40.88 11.89
C THR A 160 32.06 39.51 12.45
N LYS A 161 31.02 39.48 13.30
CA LYS A 161 30.22 38.28 13.59
C LYS A 161 29.30 38.03 12.38
N LEU A 162 29.54 36.96 11.63
CA LEU A 162 28.64 36.52 10.56
C LEU A 162 27.34 35.96 11.17
N LYS A 163 26.26 36.74 11.06
CA LYS A 163 24.89 36.30 11.30
C LYS A 163 24.38 35.53 10.08
N ARG A 164 23.66 34.44 10.38
CA ARG A 164 22.87 33.61 9.47
C ARG A 164 21.99 34.48 8.56
N LYS A 165 22.12 34.29 7.24
CA LYS A 165 21.17 34.76 6.24
C LYS A 165 20.23 33.60 5.92
N ILE A 166 19.01 33.67 6.44
CA ILE A 166 17.88 32.89 5.97
C ILE A 166 17.48 33.53 4.64
N GLN A 167 17.77 32.84 3.53
CA GLN A 167 17.34 33.21 2.20
C GLN A 167 16.03 32.48 1.91
N ILE A 168 14.91 33.14 2.21
CA ILE A 168 13.60 32.81 1.65
C ILE A 168 13.60 33.45 0.26
N CYS A 169 13.87 32.64 -0.77
CA CYS A 169 13.67 33.05 -2.15
C CYS A 169 12.22 32.80 -2.51
N SER A 170 11.44 33.87 -2.49
CA SER A 170 10.19 34.00 -3.23
C SER A 170 10.51 34.10 -4.72
N GLN A 171 10.11 33.09 -5.48
CA GLN A 171 9.94 33.16 -6.93
C GLN A 171 8.54 32.61 -7.24
N PRO A 172 7.64 33.42 -7.80
CA PRO A 172 6.33 32.98 -8.25
C PRO A 172 6.41 32.45 -9.69
N THR A 173 5.33 31.78 -10.10
CA THR A 173 4.96 31.43 -11.48
C THR A 173 5.47 30.09 -12.03
N ARG A 174 4.57 29.10 -12.05
CA ARG A 174 3.97 28.67 -13.32
C ARG A 174 2.69 27.87 -13.07
N LYS A 175 1.60 28.38 -13.64
CA LYS A 175 0.31 27.70 -13.76
C LYS A 175 0.52 26.41 -14.54
N SER A 176 0.15 25.28 -13.96
CA SER A 176 -0.17 24.05 -14.68
C SER A 176 -1.41 23.44 -14.04
N SER A 177 -2.55 23.98 -14.46
CA SER A 177 -3.83 23.30 -14.42
C SER A 177 -3.80 22.18 -15.47
N LYS A 178 -3.79 20.92 -15.01
CA LYS A 178 -4.27 19.71 -15.70
C LYS A 178 -3.85 18.49 -14.87
N LEU A 179 -4.71 17.45 -14.89
CA LEU A 179 -4.54 16.10 -14.30
C LEU A 179 -4.78 16.03 -12.77
N LEU A 180 -5.78 15.32 -12.23
CA LEU A 180 -6.57 14.18 -12.70
C LEU A 180 -7.99 14.22 -12.11
N HIS A 181 -8.99 14.13 -12.97
CA HIS A 181 -10.30 13.59 -12.61
C HIS A 181 -10.06 12.10 -12.34
N LEU A 182 -9.92 11.70 -11.08
CA LEU A 182 -9.92 10.29 -10.70
C LEU A 182 -11.37 9.78 -10.79
N ARG A 183 -11.80 9.53 -12.02
CA ARG A 183 -12.94 8.69 -12.33
C ARG A 183 -12.37 7.34 -12.77
N PRO A 184 -12.38 6.31 -11.93
CA PRO A 184 -12.38 4.96 -12.46
C PRO A 184 -13.80 4.70 -12.95
N HIS A 185 -14.11 5.13 -14.18
CA HIS A 185 -15.09 4.37 -14.94
C HIS A 185 -14.36 3.10 -15.35
N ILE A 186 -14.37 2.12 -14.45
CA ILE A 186 -14.31 0.74 -14.89
C ILE A 186 -15.63 0.56 -15.63
N VAL A 187 -15.56 0.77 -16.95
CA VAL A 187 -16.50 0.09 -17.85
C VAL A 187 -16.24 -1.38 -17.56
N PRO A 188 -17.21 -2.14 -17.02
CA PRO A 188 -17.05 -3.57 -16.97
C PRO A 188 -16.83 -3.99 -18.41
N ASP A 189 -15.67 -4.58 -18.66
CA ASP A 189 -15.39 -5.31 -19.88
C ASP A 189 -16.65 -6.13 -20.20
N GLN A 190 -17.24 -5.87 -21.37
CA GLN A 190 -18.53 -6.46 -21.74
C GLN A 190 -18.44 -7.98 -21.89
N ASP A 191 -17.23 -8.55 -21.81
CA ASP A 191 -16.97 -9.98 -21.82
C ASP A 191 -17.13 -10.68 -20.45
N ALA A 192 -17.35 -9.94 -19.35
CA ALA A 192 -17.67 -10.52 -18.03
C ALA A 192 -19.18 -10.55 -17.71
N ASN A 193 -20.05 -10.08 -18.62
CA ASN A 193 -21.50 -10.17 -18.46
C ASN A 193 -22.09 -11.52 -18.92
N ILE A 194 -21.23 -12.49 -19.26
CA ILE A 194 -21.60 -13.91 -19.30
C ILE A 194 -21.36 -14.54 -17.91
N VAL A 195 -21.72 -13.83 -16.85
CA VAL A 195 -21.78 -14.39 -15.50
C VAL A 195 -23.22 -14.74 -15.25
N ILE A 196 -23.53 -15.96 -15.71
CA ILE A 196 -24.70 -16.79 -15.45
C ILE A 196 -25.77 -16.08 -14.62
N ASP A 197 -26.82 -15.66 -15.30
CA ASP A 197 -28.09 -15.32 -14.68
C ASP A 197 -28.67 -16.58 -14.03
N LEU A 198 -28.16 -16.91 -12.84
CA LEU A 198 -28.64 -17.99 -11.98
C LEU A 198 -29.71 -17.49 -11.01
N CYS A 199 -30.27 -16.29 -11.24
CA CYS A 199 -31.18 -15.63 -10.31
C CYS A 199 -32.61 -15.50 -10.83
N ASP A 200 -32.88 -15.73 -12.12
CA ASP A 200 -34.20 -15.49 -12.71
C ASP A 200 -34.96 -16.77 -13.16
N GLN A 201 -34.58 -17.98 -12.70
CA GLN A 201 -35.17 -19.25 -13.19
C GLN A 201 -35.84 -20.19 -12.17
N ASP A 202 -35.96 -19.86 -10.88
CA ASP A 202 -36.44 -20.83 -9.87
C ASP A 202 -37.82 -20.52 -9.21
N ASP A 203 -38.66 -19.64 -9.76
CA ASP A 203 -39.95 -19.27 -9.14
C ASP A 203 -41.23 -19.84 -9.80
N GLU A 204 -41.13 -20.81 -10.74
CA GLU A 204 -42.30 -21.29 -11.52
C GLU A 204 -42.78 -22.75 -11.27
N GLU A 205 -42.28 -23.48 -10.27
CA GLU A 205 -42.80 -24.84 -9.95
C GLU A 205 -43.11 -25.05 -8.46
N ALA A 206 -44.12 -24.34 -7.95
CA ALA A 206 -44.83 -24.72 -6.73
C ALA A 206 -46.27 -24.20 -6.75
N ARG A 207 -47.06 -24.68 -7.71
CA ARG A 207 -48.48 -24.32 -7.84
C ARG A 207 -49.35 -25.57 -7.96
N VAL A 208 -49.42 -26.36 -6.89
CA VAL A 208 -50.50 -27.34 -6.69
C VAL A 208 -50.99 -27.29 -5.24
N ASP A 209 -52.06 -26.51 -5.08
CA ASP A 209 -53.27 -26.80 -4.31
C ASP A 209 -53.14 -27.44 -2.91
N SER A 210 -53.35 -26.63 -1.87
CA SER A 210 -54.22 -26.96 -0.73
C SER A 210 -54.37 -25.74 0.19
N THR A 211 -55.51 -25.08 0.04
CA THR A 211 -56.14 -24.20 1.02
C THR A 211 -56.32 -24.89 2.38
N GLU A 212 -55.89 -24.23 3.46
CA GLU A 212 -56.72 -23.84 4.61
C GLU A 212 -55.89 -23.65 5.90
N ASN A 213 -55.77 -22.38 6.26
CA ASN A 213 -56.19 -21.82 7.55
C ASN A 213 -55.26 -21.87 8.79
N SER A 214 -55.15 -20.65 9.34
CA SER A 214 -54.95 -20.26 10.75
C SER A 214 -53.61 -20.49 11.47
N LYS A 215 -52.77 -19.44 11.42
CA LYS A 215 -52.47 -18.50 12.52
C LYS A 215 -52.21 -19.09 13.92
N GLY A 216 -50.99 -18.90 14.43
CA GLY A 216 -50.72 -18.97 15.87
C GLY A 216 -49.25 -18.97 16.27
N ILE A 217 -48.76 -17.80 16.64
CA ILE A 217 -47.48 -17.47 17.29
C ILE A 217 -47.22 -18.37 18.52
N SER A 218 -45.97 -18.86 18.69
CA SER A 218 -45.13 -18.56 19.87
C SER A 218 -43.87 -19.43 19.94
N ASP A 219 -42.78 -18.76 20.29
CA ASP A 219 -41.42 -19.22 20.53
C ASP A 219 -41.30 -20.37 21.56
N SER A 220 -40.27 -21.22 21.43
CA SER A 220 -39.36 -21.62 22.51
C SER A 220 -38.32 -22.64 22.03
N GLU A 221 -37.05 -22.23 22.16
CA GLU A 221 -35.88 -22.93 22.71
C GLU A 221 -35.52 -24.40 22.37
N GLU A 222 -34.22 -24.51 22.10
CA GLU A 222 -33.27 -25.55 22.54
C GLU A 222 -33.33 -26.99 21.98
N GLY A 223 -32.13 -27.49 21.69
CA GLY A 223 -31.80 -28.91 21.88
C GLY A 223 -31.39 -29.69 20.63
N SER A 224 -30.33 -29.27 19.93
CA SER A 224 -29.66 -30.10 18.93
C SER A 224 -28.62 -31.01 19.59
N ALA A 225 -28.97 -32.28 19.80
CA ALA A 225 -28.04 -33.40 19.85
C ALA A 225 -28.84 -34.72 19.84
N MET A 226 -28.92 -35.41 18.72
CA MET A 226 -29.22 -36.85 18.77
C MET A 226 -28.52 -37.61 17.65
N GLN A 227 -27.75 -38.58 18.11
CA GLN A 227 -26.89 -39.49 17.37
C GLN A 227 -27.71 -40.39 16.45
N THR A 228 -27.15 -40.65 15.28
CA THR A 228 -27.57 -41.66 14.32
C THR A 228 -27.18 -43.06 14.81
N ALA A 229 -28.18 -43.90 15.07
CA ALA A 229 -28.04 -45.35 15.03
C ALA A 229 -29.42 -45.94 14.71
N VAL A 230 -29.70 -46.18 13.43
CA VAL A 230 -30.79 -47.05 13.00
C VAL A 230 -30.15 -48.26 12.36
N GLU A 231 -30.03 -49.28 13.20
CA GLU A 231 -29.80 -50.67 12.89
C GLU A 231 -30.95 -51.17 12.01
N LYS A 232 -30.65 -51.60 10.78
CA LYS A 232 -31.58 -52.35 9.92
C LYS A 232 -30.96 -53.72 9.66
N ASP A 233 -31.50 -54.72 10.35
CA ASP A 233 -31.30 -56.14 10.08
C ASP A 233 -31.75 -56.49 8.65
N PRO A 234 -30.93 -57.17 7.83
CA PRO A 234 -31.43 -57.93 6.71
C PRO A 234 -31.65 -59.39 7.16
N LYS A 235 -32.93 -59.81 7.14
CA LYS A 235 -33.32 -61.22 7.23
C LYS A 235 -32.56 -62.03 6.18
N ALA A 236 -31.61 -62.83 6.64
CA ALA A 236 -30.97 -63.87 5.85
C ALA A 236 -32.02 -64.97 5.52
N ILE A 237 -32.37 -65.08 4.24
CA ILE A 237 -33.08 -66.25 3.71
C ILE A 237 -32.03 -67.33 3.48
N ASN A 238 -31.85 -68.16 4.50
CA ASN A 238 -30.98 -69.33 4.46
C ASN A 238 -31.83 -70.53 4.03
N VAL A 239 -31.90 -70.82 2.73
CA VAL A 239 -32.59 -72.01 2.19
C VAL A 239 -31.74 -72.62 1.10
N LEU A 240 -30.65 -73.28 1.49
CA LEU A 240 -29.81 -74.03 0.57
C LEU A 240 -29.21 -75.24 1.29
N GLU A 241 -30.05 -76.24 1.56
CA GLU A 241 -29.66 -77.60 1.89
C GLU A 241 -30.89 -78.50 1.65
N ASN A 242 -30.64 -79.68 1.05
CA ASN A 242 -31.59 -80.76 0.71
C ASN A 242 -32.07 -80.83 -0.74
N LEU A 243 -31.17 -81.25 -1.65
CA LEU A 243 -31.54 -81.99 -2.86
C LEU A 243 -30.33 -82.82 -3.34
N ASP A 244 -29.92 -83.79 -2.52
CA ASP A 244 -28.86 -84.75 -2.85
C ASP A 244 -29.29 -86.22 -2.62
N THR A 245 -30.60 -86.48 -2.64
CA THR A 245 -31.15 -87.81 -2.31
C THR A 245 -32.32 -88.19 -3.21
N LEU A 246 -32.09 -88.44 -4.50
CA LEU A 246 -32.99 -89.28 -5.33
C LEU A 246 -32.35 -89.64 -6.67
N GLU A 247 -31.32 -90.48 -6.61
CA GLU A 247 -30.85 -91.29 -7.73
C GLU A 247 -31.40 -92.71 -7.51
N ASN A 248 -31.98 -93.32 -8.56
CA ASN A 248 -32.58 -94.67 -8.67
C ASN A 248 -34.12 -94.78 -8.68
N SER A 249 -34.77 -94.53 -9.83
CA SER A 249 -35.81 -95.42 -10.41
C SER A 249 -36.35 -94.85 -11.76
N PRO A 250 -36.47 -95.66 -12.83
CA PRO A 250 -36.82 -95.18 -14.16
C PRO A 250 -38.34 -95.25 -14.41
N ASP A 251 -39.05 -94.17 -14.12
CA ASP A 251 -40.35 -93.85 -14.72
C ASP A 251 -40.31 -92.40 -15.23
N HIS A 252 -39.67 -92.23 -16.40
CA HIS A 252 -39.25 -90.93 -16.93
C HIS A 252 -40.37 -89.92 -17.20
N ALA A 253 -41.63 -90.36 -17.35
CA ALA A 253 -42.74 -89.43 -17.61
C ALA A 253 -43.38 -88.86 -16.33
N THR A 254 -43.31 -89.60 -15.22
CA THR A 254 -43.94 -89.21 -13.94
C THR A 254 -43.02 -88.29 -13.14
N LEU A 255 -41.71 -88.54 -13.21
CA LEU A 255 -40.68 -87.76 -12.52
C LEU A 255 -40.59 -86.32 -13.04
N ASP A 256 -40.73 -86.12 -14.35
CA ASP A 256 -40.70 -84.79 -14.96
C ASP A 256 -41.84 -83.90 -14.45
N ASN A 257 -43.04 -84.47 -14.22
CA ASN A 257 -44.19 -83.69 -13.76
C ASN A 257 -44.05 -83.27 -12.29
N GLU A 258 -43.54 -84.14 -11.42
CA GLU A 258 -43.28 -83.78 -10.01
C GLU A 258 -42.22 -82.68 -9.87
N ILE A 259 -41.13 -82.78 -10.64
CA ILE A 259 -40.08 -81.76 -10.67
C ILE A 259 -40.64 -80.42 -11.17
N ILE A 260 -41.42 -80.43 -12.26
CA ILE A 260 -42.05 -79.21 -12.79
C ILE A 260 -42.99 -78.57 -11.76
N GLN A 261 -43.80 -79.37 -11.05
CA GLN A 261 -44.69 -78.87 -10.00
C GLN A 261 -43.93 -78.27 -8.81
N TYR A 262 -42.82 -78.89 -8.40
CA TYR A 262 -41.93 -78.33 -7.40
C TYR A 262 -41.35 -76.99 -7.87
N CYS A 263 -40.85 -76.92 -9.10
CA CYS A 263 -40.29 -75.69 -9.66
C CYS A 263 -41.34 -74.58 -9.74
N LYS A 264 -42.59 -74.88 -10.10
CA LYS A 264 -43.70 -73.90 -10.09
C LYS A 264 -43.95 -73.33 -8.70
N LYS A 265 -44.00 -74.18 -7.66
CA LYS A 265 -44.20 -73.74 -6.27
C LYS A 265 -43.04 -72.87 -5.79
N LYS A 266 -41.81 -73.30 -6.05
CA LYS A 266 -40.61 -72.56 -5.66
C LYS A 266 -40.51 -71.22 -6.39
N LEU A 267 -40.79 -71.20 -7.69
CA LEU A 267 -40.82 -69.97 -8.47
C LEU A 267 -41.89 -69.01 -7.95
N SER A 268 -43.08 -69.51 -7.64
CA SER A 268 -44.16 -68.69 -7.06
C SER A 268 -43.77 -68.08 -5.72
N PHE A 269 -43.02 -68.80 -4.89
CA PHE A 269 -42.51 -68.29 -3.62
C PHE A 269 -41.47 -67.19 -3.82
N LEU A 270 -40.54 -67.37 -4.75
CA LEU A 270 -39.51 -66.37 -5.04
C LEU A 270 -40.08 -65.10 -5.69
N LEU A 271 -41.12 -65.23 -6.52
CA LEU A 271 -41.80 -64.10 -7.15
C LEU A 271 -42.76 -63.34 -6.20
N ASP A 272 -42.99 -63.84 -4.98
CA ASP A 272 -43.79 -63.15 -3.95
C ASP A 272 -42.98 -62.05 -3.24
N VAL A 273 -41.67 -61.97 -3.48
CA VAL A 273 -40.77 -60.93 -2.97
C VAL A 273 -41.00 -59.61 -3.73
N ASP A 274 -40.87 -58.46 -3.04
CA ASP A 274 -40.99 -57.16 -3.70
C ASP A 274 -39.95 -57.01 -4.83
N PHE A 275 -40.39 -56.44 -5.95
CA PHE A 275 -39.61 -56.40 -7.18
C PHE A 275 -38.21 -55.78 -7.01
N PRO A 276 -38.03 -54.66 -6.27
CA PRO A 276 -36.68 -54.11 -6.02
C PRO A 276 -35.78 -55.07 -5.23
N SER A 277 -36.30 -55.73 -4.19
CA SER A 277 -35.51 -56.69 -3.41
C SER A 277 -35.18 -57.94 -4.20
N LEU A 278 -36.09 -58.41 -5.06
CA LEU A 278 -35.86 -59.52 -5.97
C LEU A 278 -34.68 -59.23 -6.91
N LEU A 279 -34.68 -58.08 -7.58
CA LEU A 279 -33.62 -57.69 -8.52
C LEU A 279 -32.29 -57.34 -7.84
N SER A 280 -32.29 -57.05 -6.53
CA SER A 280 -31.07 -56.70 -5.80
C SER A 280 -30.21 -57.92 -5.45
N CYS A 281 -30.74 -59.14 -5.53
CA CYS A 281 -30.03 -60.36 -5.17
C CYS A 281 -29.72 -61.20 -6.41
N ASN A 282 -28.48 -61.14 -6.89
CA ASN A 282 -28.04 -61.85 -8.10
C ASN A 282 -28.33 -63.36 -8.03
N ASP A 283 -28.10 -63.99 -6.87
CA ASP A 283 -28.32 -65.42 -6.67
C ASP A 283 -29.79 -65.80 -6.86
N VAL A 284 -30.72 -65.00 -6.31
CA VAL A 284 -32.15 -65.24 -6.42
C VAL A 284 -32.63 -65.03 -7.87
N VAL A 285 -32.11 -64.02 -8.56
CA VAL A 285 -32.48 -63.74 -9.95
C VAL A 285 -32.02 -64.88 -10.88
N VAL A 286 -30.81 -65.40 -10.67
CA VAL A 286 -30.31 -66.58 -11.41
C VAL A 286 -31.16 -67.81 -11.08
N GLU A 287 -31.48 -68.04 -9.81
CA GLU A 287 -32.33 -69.16 -9.39
C GLU A 287 -33.72 -69.09 -10.07
N VAL A 288 -34.37 -67.92 -10.03
CA VAL A 288 -35.65 -67.66 -10.69
C VAL A 288 -35.60 -67.95 -12.19
N ALA A 289 -34.53 -67.55 -12.88
CA ALA A 289 -34.35 -67.83 -14.31
C ALA A 289 -34.13 -69.32 -14.61
N THR A 290 -33.40 -70.03 -13.74
CA THR A 290 -33.20 -71.49 -13.87
C THR A 290 -34.51 -72.26 -13.65
N LEU A 291 -35.31 -71.87 -12.66
CA LEU A 291 -36.63 -72.44 -12.40
C LEU A 291 -37.58 -72.18 -13.57
N ALA A 292 -37.60 -70.96 -14.12
CA ALA A 292 -38.36 -70.61 -15.31
C ALA A 292 -37.97 -71.46 -16.52
N SER A 293 -36.67 -71.67 -16.73
CA SER A 293 -36.14 -72.51 -17.82
C SER A 293 -36.56 -73.98 -17.70
N GLN A 294 -36.69 -74.50 -16.47
CA GLN A 294 -37.19 -75.84 -16.21
C GLN A 294 -38.70 -75.95 -16.44
N ILE A 295 -39.48 -74.97 -15.98
CA ILE A 295 -40.94 -74.91 -16.17
C ILE A 295 -41.30 -74.78 -17.65
N ARG A 296 -40.50 -74.08 -18.47
CA ARG A 296 -40.75 -73.90 -19.91
C ARG A 296 -40.88 -75.21 -20.69
N LYS A 297 -40.38 -76.32 -20.16
CA LYS A 297 -40.49 -77.66 -20.77
C LYS A 297 -41.87 -78.30 -20.58
N ASP A 298 -42.72 -77.72 -19.74
CA ASP A 298 -44.05 -78.22 -19.44
C ASP A 298 -45.02 -78.05 -20.63
N PRO A 299 -45.51 -79.14 -21.24
CA PRO A 299 -46.43 -79.08 -22.38
C PRO A 299 -47.83 -78.56 -22.01
N THR A 300 -48.14 -78.44 -20.71
CA THR A 300 -49.46 -78.01 -20.23
C THR A 300 -49.61 -76.49 -20.11
N LEU A 301 -48.55 -75.72 -20.34
CA LEU A 301 -48.57 -74.26 -20.22
C LEU A 301 -49.44 -73.62 -21.30
N SER A 302 -50.31 -72.71 -20.88
CA SER A 302 -51.03 -71.84 -21.81
C SER A 302 -50.06 -70.88 -22.52
N VAL A 303 -50.47 -70.34 -23.66
CA VAL A 303 -49.67 -69.34 -24.41
C VAL A 303 -49.33 -68.14 -23.53
N GLU A 304 -50.26 -67.72 -22.66
CA GLU A 304 -50.05 -66.62 -21.71
C GLU A 304 -49.03 -66.99 -20.62
N GLN A 305 -49.13 -68.20 -20.05
CA GLN A 305 -48.16 -68.69 -19.06
C GLN A 305 -46.76 -68.82 -19.65
N LEU A 306 -46.65 -69.26 -20.91
CA LEU A 306 -45.37 -69.33 -21.61
C LEU A 306 -44.75 -67.94 -21.80
N ALA A 307 -45.57 -66.93 -22.11
CA ALA A 307 -45.12 -65.55 -22.21
C ALA A 307 -44.64 -64.99 -20.85
N GLN A 308 -45.35 -65.30 -19.76
CA GLN A 308 -44.94 -64.94 -18.40
C GLN A 308 -43.61 -65.62 -18.00
N VAL A 309 -43.47 -66.93 -18.23
CA VAL A 309 -42.21 -67.66 -17.96
C VAL A 309 -41.05 -67.08 -18.78
N LYS A 310 -41.31 -66.67 -20.03
CA LYS A 310 -40.31 -66.00 -20.86
C LYS A 310 -39.87 -64.65 -20.29
N LEU A 311 -40.77 -63.85 -19.70
CA LEU A 311 -40.41 -62.61 -19.01
C LEU A 311 -39.53 -62.89 -17.78
N VAL A 312 -39.86 -63.92 -17.01
CA VAL A 312 -39.09 -64.36 -15.85
C VAL A 312 -37.70 -64.90 -16.24
N GLU A 313 -37.57 -65.54 -17.41
CA GLU A 313 -36.27 -65.95 -17.95
C GLU A 313 -35.37 -64.74 -18.29
N GLN A 314 -35.95 -63.58 -18.60
CA GLN A 314 -35.22 -62.32 -18.87
C GLN A 314 -34.85 -61.54 -17.60
N LEU A 315 -35.29 -61.99 -16.41
CA LEU A 315 -35.10 -61.27 -15.16
C LEU A 315 -33.61 -60.97 -14.84
N PRO A 316 -32.62 -61.84 -15.16
CA PRO A 316 -31.20 -61.52 -15.01
C PRO A 316 -30.78 -60.28 -15.80
N LEU A 317 -31.13 -60.21 -17.09
CA LEU A 317 -30.80 -59.04 -17.93
C LEU A 317 -31.50 -57.76 -17.43
N VAL A 318 -32.76 -57.90 -16.97
CA VAL A 318 -33.51 -56.78 -16.39
C VAL A 318 -32.90 -56.33 -15.06
N SER A 319 -32.39 -57.25 -14.23
CA SER A 319 -31.75 -56.93 -12.95
C SER A 319 -30.47 -56.11 -13.12
N GLU A 320 -29.65 -56.45 -14.12
CA GLU A 320 -28.44 -55.70 -14.47
C GLU A 320 -28.80 -54.27 -14.90
N ALA A 321 -29.73 -54.12 -15.85
CA ALA A 321 -30.21 -52.81 -16.30
C ALA A 321 -30.89 -52.01 -15.17
N PHE A 322 -31.60 -52.66 -14.25
CA PHE A 322 -32.23 -52.02 -13.10
C PHE A 322 -31.20 -51.50 -12.10
N LEU A 323 -30.18 -52.30 -11.78
CA LEU A 323 -29.11 -51.91 -10.85
C LEU A 323 -28.24 -50.80 -11.45
N GLU A 324 -27.94 -50.86 -12.74
CA GLU A 324 -27.28 -49.78 -13.48
C GLU A 324 -28.09 -48.48 -13.40
N ALA A 325 -29.38 -48.52 -13.79
CA ALA A 325 -30.24 -47.35 -13.73
C ALA A 325 -30.41 -46.79 -12.30
N LYS A 326 -30.48 -47.65 -11.28
CA LYS A 326 -30.53 -47.23 -9.88
C LYS A 326 -29.22 -46.55 -9.45
N GLY A 327 -28.08 -47.10 -9.86
CA GLY A 327 -26.77 -46.49 -9.63
C GLY A 327 -26.64 -45.11 -10.29
N ASP A 328 -27.10 -44.98 -11.54
CA ASP A 328 -27.13 -43.71 -12.27
C ASP A 328 -28.00 -42.66 -11.58
N ILE A 329 -29.17 -43.07 -11.04
CA ILE A 329 -30.04 -42.17 -10.26
C ILE A 329 -29.33 -41.67 -9.00
N GLU A 330 -28.69 -42.56 -8.23
CA GLU A 330 -27.94 -42.19 -7.03
C GLU A 330 -26.75 -41.27 -7.33
N GLU A 331 -26.05 -41.51 -8.44
CA GLU A 331 -24.96 -40.63 -8.90
C GLU A 331 -25.49 -39.27 -9.39
N ALA A 332 -26.63 -39.25 -10.09
CA ALA A 332 -27.29 -38.02 -10.53
C ALA A 332 -27.75 -37.17 -9.33
N ASP A 333 -28.40 -37.77 -8.33
CA ASP A 333 -28.83 -37.08 -7.11
C ASP A 333 -27.64 -36.49 -6.35
N LYS A 334 -26.54 -37.26 -6.24
CA LYS A 334 -25.29 -36.78 -5.64
C LYS A 334 -24.72 -35.60 -6.42
N PHE A 335 -24.71 -35.67 -7.76
CA PHE A 335 -24.23 -34.58 -8.62
C PHE A 335 -25.08 -33.33 -8.49
N LEU A 336 -26.41 -33.45 -8.56
CA LEU A 336 -27.36 -32.35 -8.42
C LEU A 336 -27.25 -31.68 -7.04
N GLY A 337 -27.09 -32.46 -5.97
CA GLY A 337 -26.84 -31.93 -4.63
C GLY A 337 -25.56 -31.10 -4.54
N VAL A 338 -24.48 -31.55 -5.18
CA VAL A 338 -23.22 -30.78 -5.27
C VAL A 338 -23.39 -29.52 -6.11
N LEU A 339 -24.13 -29.59 -7.22
CA LEU A 339 -24.41 -28.45 -8.09
C LEU A 339 -25.21 -27.36 -7.36
N GLU A 340 -26.26 -27.74 -6.64
CA GLU A 340 -27.07 -26.82 -5.83
C GLU A 340 -26.28 -26.19 -4.68
N ALA A 341 -25.38 -26.94 -4.04
CA ALA A 341 -24.46 -26.37 -3.05
C ALA A 341 -23.51 -25.34 -3.67
N LYS A 342 -23.01 -25.59 -4.88
CA LYS A 342 -22.18 -24.63 -5.64
C LYS A 342 -22.98 -23.40 -6.06
N LYS A 343 -24.22 -23.55 -6.55
CA LYS A 343 -25.14 -22.44 -6.89
C LYS A 343 -25.34 -21.52 -5.70
N ARG A 344 -25.66 -22.07 -4.52
CA ARG A 344 -25.78 -21.32 -3.26
C ARG A 344 -24.48 -20.60 -2.87
N LYS A 345 -23.32 -21.25 -3.05
CA LYS A 345 -22.01 -20.63 -2.77
C LYS A 345 -21.72 -19.45 -3.68
N VAL A 346 -22.06 -19.55 -4.98
CA VAL A 346 -21.93 -18.43 -5.93
C VAL A 346 -22.79 -17.24 -5.51
N LEU A 347 -24.04 -17.48 -5.11
CA LEU A 347 -24.95 -16.42 -4.62
C LEU A 347 -24.41 -15.74 -3.36
N SER A 348 -23.92 -16.53 -2.39
CA SER A 348 -23.31 -15.99 -1.17
C SER A 348 -22.09 -15.11 -1.49
N LEU A 349 -21.21 -15.55 -2.38
CA LEU A 349 -20.05 -14.77 -2.81
C LEU A 349 -20.48 -13.49 -3.55
N LYS A 350 -21.46 -13.57 -4.46
CA LYS A 350 -22.00 -12.39 -5.18
C LYS A 350 -22.51 -11.33 -4.20
N ASN A 351 -23.23 -11.74 -3.16
CA ASN A 351 -23.76 -10.83 -2.14
C ASN A 351 -22.65 -10.23 -1.26
N ASP A 352 -21.67 -11.03 -0.81
CA ASP A 352 -20.51 -10.56 -0.04
C ASP A 352 -19.69 -9.50 -0.80
N TYR A 353 -19.43 -9.74 -2.10
CA TYR A 353 -18.75 -8.75 -2.93
C TYR A 353 -19.61 -7.50 -3.19
N LYS A 354 -20.93 -7.66 -3.37
CA LYS A 354 -21.86 -6.52 -3.52
C LYS A 354 -21.85 -5.63 -2.28
N GLU A 355 -21.84 -6.21 -1.08
CA GLU A 355 -21.74 -5.49 0.19
C GLU A 355 -20.39 -4.76 0.33
N LYS A 356 -19.28 -5.43 0.01
CA LYS A 356 -17.93 -4.82 0.03
C LYS A 356 -17.81 -3.65 -0.95
N VAL A 357 -18.42 -3.75 -2.13
CA VAL A 357 -18.47 -2.64 -3.10
C VAL A 357 -19.24 -1.46 -2.52
N ALA A 358 -20.46 -1.69 -1.99
CA ALA A 358 -21.26 -0.63 -1.37
C ALA A 358 -20.55 0.04 -0.17
N GLN A 359 -19.83 -0.75 0.64
CA GLN A 359 -19.01 -0.23 1.73
C GLN A 359 -17.93 0.72 1.21
N ARG A 360 -17.18 0.32 0.18
CA ARG A 360 -16.11 1.15 -0.42
C ARG A 360 -16.65 2.40 -1.10
N GLU A 361 -17.81 2.31 -1.75
CA GLU A 361 -18.50 3.47 -2.31
C GLU A 361 -18.87 4.48 -1.22
N SER A 362 -19.44 4.02 -0.09
CA SER A 362 -19.76 4.91 1.03
C SER A 362 -18.53 5.57 1.65
N GLU A 363 -17.38 4.89 1.63
CA GLU A 363 -16.10 5.43 2.10
C GLU A 363 -15.52 6.46 1.14
N MET A 364 -15.62 6.18 -0.16
CA MET A 364 -15.24 7.11 -1.21
C MET A 364 -16.05 8.41 -1.13
N ASP A 365 -17.36 8.33 -0.89
CA ASP A 365 -18.23 9.51 -0.76
C ASP A 365 -17.86 10.35 0.48
N ARG A 366 -17.63 9.69 1.62
CA ARG A 366 -17.19 10.36 2.86
C ARG A 366 -15.86 11.07 2.68
N ASN A 367 -14.89 10.41 2.04
CA ASN A 367 -13.58 11.00 1.79
C ASN A 367 -13.67 12.15 0.77
N THR A 368 -14.55 12.04 -0.23
CA THR A 368 -14.79 13.12 -1.20
C THR A 368 -15.34 14.37 -0.51
N LEU A 369 -16.31 14.22 0.41
CA LEU A 369 -16.82 15.33 1.22
C LEU A 369 -15.74 15.93 2.13
N ALA A 370 -14.91 15.11 2.76
CA ALA A 370 -13.80 15.59 3.59
C ALA A 370 -12.76 16.37 2.79
N ILE A 371 -12.46 15.94 1.55
CA ILE A 371 -11.57 16.66 0.63
C ILE A 371 -12.16 18.03 0.26
N GLN A 372 -13.46 18.10 -0.04
CA GLN A 372 -14.13 19.36 -0.36
C GLN A 372 -14.07 20.37 0.81
N GLU A 373 -14.28 19.89 2.04
CA GLU A 373 -14.15 20.72 3.24
C GLU A 373 -12.72 21.27 3.41
N ILE A 374 -11.70 20.43 3.20
CA ILE A 374 -10.30 20.87 3.23
C ILE A 374 -10.02 21.91 2.13
N ASP A 375 -10.55 21.72 0.93
CA ASP A 375 -10.39 22.68 -0.18
C ASP A 375 -11.02 24.05 0.14
N ASP A 376 -12.17 24.05 0.81
CA ASP A 376 -12.83 25.28 1.27
C ASP A 376 -12.01 25.97 2.36
N GLN A 377 -11.43 25.23 3.30
CA GLN A 377 -10.49 25.77 4.30
C GLN A 377 -9.22 26.33 3.66
N ILE A 378 -8.64 25.64 2.69
CA ILE A 378 -7.48 26.11 1.92
C ILE A 378 -7.83 27.43 1.22
N ARG A 379 -9.01 27.53 0.61
CA ARG A 379 -9.49 28.77 -0.05
C ARG A 379 -9.59 29.93 0.95
N GLN A 380 -10.15 29.70 2.13
CA GLN A 380 -10.25 30.72 3.18
C GLN A 380 -8.87 31.17 3.67
N LEU A 381 -7.96 30.23 3.93
CA LEU A 381 -6.59 30.52 4.36
C LEU A 381 -5.80 31.29 3.30
N GLN A 382 -5.98 30.96 2.02
CA GLN A 382 -5.36 31.70 0.92
C GLN A 382 -5.90 33.14 0.80
N SER A 383 -7.20 33.35 1.03
CA SER A 383 -7.79 34.69 1.10
C SER A 383 -7.17 35.51 2.24
N LYS A 384 -7.15 34.96 3.46
CA LYS A 384 -6.56 35.62 4.64
C LYS A 384 -5.07 35.92 4.45
N ARG A 385 -4.32 35.01 3.82
CA ARG A 385 -2.91 35.23 3.47
C ARG A 385 -2.75 36.43 2.52
N SER A 386 -3.65 36.58 1.56
CA SER A 386 -3.60 37.68 0.58
C SER A 386 -3.88 39.03 1.25
N GLU A 387 -4.86 39.09 2.14
CA GLU A 387 -5.17 40.26 2.96
C GLU A 387 -3.97 40.68 3.84
N LEU A 388 -3.38 39.72 4.58
CA LEU A 388 -2.21 39.97 5.40
C LEU A 388 -0.98 40.42 4.58
N SER A 389 -0.81 39.86 3.38
CA SER A 389 0.29 40.26 2.49
C SER A 389 0.12 41.70 2.01
N ALA A 390 -1.11 42.11 1.64
CA ALA A 390 -1.40 43.49 1.25
C ALA A 390 -1.22 44.48 2.40
N ALA A 391 -1.64 44.11 3.62
CA ALA A 391 -1.42 44.92 4.82
C ALA A 391 0.07 45.10 5.11
N LEU A 392 0.88 44.04 4.98
CA LEU A 392 2.32 44.10 5.18
C LEU A 392 3.01 45.03 4.19
N GLU A 393 2.66 44.98 2.90
CA GLU A 393 3.21 45.90 1.90
C GLU A 393 2.86 47.36 2.19
N SER A 394 1.62 47.63 2.62
CA SER A 394 1.20 48.96 3.05
C SER A 394 2.01 49.47 4.26
N MET A 395 2.20 48.63 5.28
CA MET A 395 3.02 48.96 6.44
C MET A 395 4.49 49.20 6.07
N GLN A 396 5.03 48.39 5.14
CA GLN A 396 6.40 48.54 4.66
C GLN A 396 6.57 49.87 3.91
N LYS A 397 5.59 50.28 3.08
CA LYS A 397 5.58 51.60 2.44
C LYS A 397 5.55 52.73 3.46
N GLY A 398 4.65 52.65 4.45
CA GLY A 398 4.55 53.66 5.52
C GLY A 398 5.84 53.76 6.33
N LYS A 399 6.52 52.64 6.59
CA LYS A 399 7.84 52.64 7.24
C LYS A 399 8.88 53.41 6.42
N VAL A 400 8.95 53.20 5.10
CA VAL A 400 9.90 53.90 4.23
C VAL A 400 9.63 55.42 4.23
N GLU A 401 8.37 55.83 4.16
CA GLU A 401 7.97 57.25 4.24
C GLU A 401 8.41 57.88 5.57
N LEU A 402 8.19 57.18 6.69
CA LEU A 402 8.60 57.65 8.02
C LEU A 402 10.13 57.73 8.16
N THR A 403 10.88 56.75 7.68
CA THR A 403 12.35 56.79 7.71
C THR A 403 12.91 57.93 6.85
N SER A 404 12.28 58.23 5.71
CA SER A 404 12.63 59.42 4.90
C SER A 404 12.33 60.72 5.65
N GLY A 405 11.19 60.79 6.34
CA GLY A 405 10.81 61.94 7.18
C GLY A 405 11.79 62.15 8.33
N GLU A 406 12.18 61.07 9.02
CA GLU A 406 13.18 61.07 10.09
C GLU A 406 14.53 61.63 9.62
N ALA A 407 15.02 61.18 8.45
CA ALA A 407 16.26 61.69 7.87
C ALA A 407 16.16 63.18 7.51
N GLY A 408 15.01 63.63 6.99
CA GLY A 408 14.74 65.05 6.71
C GLY A 408 14.76 65.92 7.96
N VAL A 409 14.14 65.45 9.05
CA VAL A 409 14.17 66.13 10.36
C VAL A 409 15.58 66.15 10.93
N ALA A 410 16.32 65.05 10.88
CA ALA A 410 17.69 64.98 11.37
C ALA A 410 18.62 65.98 10.65
N ASN A 411 18.52 66.08 9.32
CA ASN A 411 19.26 67.08 8.54
C ASN A 411 18.88 68.53 8.91
N SER A 412 17.60 68.77 9.17
CA SER A 412 17.11 70.09 9.59
C SER A 412 17.64 70.48 10.98
N ILE A 413 17.67 69.53 11.92
CA ILE A 413 18.28 69.72 13.25
C ILE A 413 19.78 70.02 13.12
N LEU A 414 20.51 69.29 12.27
CA LEU A 414 21.93 69.55 12.03
C LEU A 414 22.19 70.97 11.49
N SER A 415 21.36 71.45 10.55
CA SER A 415 21.42 72.83 10.06
C SER A 415 21.21 73.85 11.18
N LEU A 416 20.14 73.68 11.97
CA LEU A 416 19.82 74.56 13.09
C LEU A 416 20.91 74.59 14.16
N VAL A 417 21.52 73.43 14.47
CA VAL A 417 22.67 73.36 15.39
C VAL A 417 23.86 74.16 14.84
N GLY A 418 24.11 74.10 13.53
CA GLY A 418 25.12 74.93 12.87
C GLY A 418 24.84 76.43 13.00
N GLU A 419 23.60 76.85 12.75
CA GLU A 419 23.15 78.24 12.89
C GLU A 419 23.26 78.75 14.34
N ILE A 420 22.84 77.93 15.32
CA ILE A 420 22.96 78.25 16.74
C ILE A 420 24.43 78.44 17.13
N ASN A 421 25.32 77.53 16.73
CA ASN A 421 26.74 77.63 17.03
C ASN A 421 27.37 78.90 16.43
N HIS A 422 27.00 79.25 15.19
CA HIS A 422 27.40 80.49 14.57
C HIS A 422 26.91 81.71 15.37
N GLY A 423 25.64 81.71 15.78
CA GLY A 423 25.03 82.75 16.61
C GLY A 423 25.70 82.91 17.98
N LEU A 424 26.08 81.80 18.63
CA LEU A 424 26.83 81.83 19.90
C LEU A 424 28.23 82.45 19.73
N SER A 425 28.92 82.14 18.63
CA SER A 425 30.22 82.74 18.31
C SER A 425 30.10 84.26 18.09
N GLU A 426 29.12 84.70 17.30
CA GLU A 426 28.88 86.13 17.09
C GLU A 426 28.45 86.83 18.39
N LYS A 427 27.59 86.20 19.21
CA LYS A 427 27.20 86.74 20.53
C LYS A 427 28.43 87.04 21.38
N SER A 428 29.38 86.12 21.48
CA SER A 428 30.63 86.33 22.25
C SER A 428 31.43 87.54 21.73
N LYS A 429 31.57 87.66 20.41
CA LYS A 429 32.23 88.81 19.76
C LYS A 429 31.50 90.14 20.03
N TRP A 430 30.17 90.13 19.98
CA TRP A 430 29.36 91.31 20.28
C TRP A 430 29.41 91.68 21.77
N GLU A 431 29.48 90.72 22.68
CA GLU A 431 29.67 90.96 24.11
C GLU A 431 31.01 91.65 24.40
N MET A 432 32.10 91.20 23.77
CA MET A 432 33.42 91.84 23.87
C MET A 432 33.41 93.27 23.30
N LYS A 433 32.79 93.48 22.13
CA LYS A 433 32.60 94.81 21.54
C LYS A 433 31.76 95.72 22.43
N LYS A 434 30.68 95.20 23.03
CA LYS A 434 29.80 95.91 23.96
C LYS A 434 30.56 96.33 25.22
N ALA A 435 31.33 95.42 25.83
CA ALA A 435 32.15 95.71 27.01
C ALA A 435 33.25 96.76 26.72
N ASN A 436 33.94 96.66 25.58
CA ASN A 436 34.92 97.65 25.14
C ASN A 436 34.27 99.02 24.91
N SER A 437 33.15 99.06 24.18
CA SER A 437 32.42 100.31 23.92
C SER A 437 31.92 100.96 25.21
N ALA A 438 31.37 100.17 26.14
CA ALA A 438 30.96 100.65 27.46
C ALA A 438 32.12 101.27 28.26
N ARG A 439 33.32 100.65 28.22
CA ARG A 439 34.53 101.19 28.84
C ARG A 439 34.94 102.54 28.22
N ARG A 440 34.94 102.64 26.89
CA ARG A 440 35.25 103.89 26.17
C ARG A 440 34.24 104.99 26.51
N VAL A 441 32.95 104.67 26.57
CA VAL A 441 31.91 105.62 26.99
C VAL A 441 32.18 106.13 28.40
N ALA A 442 32.50 105.25 29.36
CA ALA A 442 32.81 105.64 30.73
C ALA A 442 34.07 106.52 30.83
N GLU A 443 35.13 106.23 30.06
CA GLU A 443 36.34 107.05 29.98
C GLU A 443 36.06 108.45 29.42
N ILE A 444 35.25 108.54 28.35
CA ILE A 444 34.82 109.82 27.78
C ILE A 444 34.01 110.59 28.82
N GLN A 445 33.00 109.97 29.44
CA GLN A 445 32.21 110.63 30.47
C GLN A 445 33.07 111.15 31.63
N LYS A 446 34.07 110.37 32.07
CA LYS A 446 35.02 110.78 33.11
C LYS A 446 35.87 111.98 32.69
N LYS A 447 36.37 112.02 31.45
CA LYS A 447 37.14 113.16 30.93
C LYS A 447 36.32 114.45 30.86
N PHE A 448 35.03 114.35 30.53
CA PHE A 448 34.15 115.50 30.36
C PHE A 448 33.38 115.89 31.63
N ILE A 449 33.52 115.15 32.74
CA ILE A 449 32.81 115.45 33.98
C ILE A 449 33.18 116.82 34.55
N ASN A 450 34.42 117.27 34.35
CA ASN A 450 34.93 118.56 34.81
C ASN A 450 34.45 119.75 33.97
N ILE A 451 33.96 119.51 32.75
CA ILE A 451 33.39 120.58 31.90
C ILE A 451 31.99 120.97 32.39
N ARG A 452 31.33 120.09 33.16
CA ARG A 452 30.02 120.33 33.76
C ARG A 452 30.16 121.26 34.97
N GLY A 453 30.45 122.54 34.71
CA GLY A 453 30.70 123.56 35.73
C GLY A 453 31.69 124.65 35.31
N LEU A 454 32.33 124.53 34.14
CA LEU A 454 33.18 125.57 33.57
C LEU A 454 32.31 126.78 33.18
N LYS A 455 32.40 127.85 33.97
CA LYS A 455 31.90 129.19 33.62
C LYS A 455 33.06 129.98 32.99
N PHE A 456 32.79 130.61 31.86
CA PHE A 456 33.73 131.51 31.19
C PHE A 456 33.70 132.90 31.81
#